data_AF-A0A354P931-F1
#
_entry.id   AF-A0A354P931-F1
#
_cell.length_a   1.000
_cell.length_b   1.000
_cell.length_c   1.000
_cell.angle_alpha   90.00
_cell.angle_beta   90.00
_cell.angle_gamma   90.00
#
_symmetry.space_group_name_H-M   'P 1'
#
loop_
_entity.id
_entity.type
_entity.pdbx_description
1 polymer ?
#
loop_
_entity_poly.entity_id
_entity_poly.type
_entity_poly.pdbx_seq_one_letter_code
_entity_poly.pdbx_strand_id
1 'polypeptide(L)'
;MPKTSEEQLTLLSKVICPHCWHEFVPEDSLWISEHPDLMGDPKLGVEFAERFLPSRFSIEGDAIDAAGYRATRMACPSCHLEIARPLYQLPALFYSILGAPACGKSYFLASMTWKLRQTLPTRFAVAMNDADAQANARLHQYEEQQFLNPDPDQLVSLAKTETQGDLYDQVKMGEHSV
;
A
#
# COMPACT_ATOMS: atom_id res chain seq x y z
N MET A 1 -39.72 -2.18 -1.25
CA MET A 1 -38.54 -2.84 -0.64
C MET A 1 -37.43 -2.83 -1.67
N PRO A 2 -36.36 -2.04 -1.52
CA PRO A 2 -35.22 -2.16 -2.42
C PRO A 2 -34.49 -3.47 -2.07
N LYS A 3 -34.25 -4.29 -3.09
CA LYS A 3 -33.36 -5.45 -2.99
C LYS A 3 -31.95 -4.89 -2.91
N THR A 4 -31.35 -4.89 -1.71
CA THR A 4 -29.90 -4.79 -1.57
C THR A 4 -29.31 -6.09 -2.12
N SER A 5 -28.95 -6.10 -3.39
CA SER A 5 -27.91 -7.02 -3.84
C SER A 5 -26.66 -6.62 -3.07
N GLU A 6 -26.23 -7.45 -2.12
CA GLU A 6 -24.83 -7.41 -1.67
C GLU A 6 -23.99 -7.65 -2.92
N GLU A 7 -23.45 -6.58 -3.51
CA GLU A 7 -22.40 -6.71 -4.50
C GLU A 7 -21.23 -7.40 -3.79
N GLN A 8 -21.08 -8.70 -4.03
CA GLN A 8 -19.90 -9.43 -3.58
C GLN A 8 -18.68 -8.73 -4.15
N LEU A 9 -17.74 -8.34 -3.28
CA LEU A 9 -16.45 -7.81 -3.70
C LEU A 9 -15.72 -8.87 -4.51
N THR A 10 -15.71 -8.72 -5.83
CA THR A 10 -14.95 -9.56 -6.74
C THR A 10 -13.60 -8.92 -7.06
N LEU A 11 -12.69 -9.71 -7.63
CA LEU A 11 -11.46 -9.16 -8.18
C LEU A 11 -11.78 -8.16 -9.29
N LEU A 12 -10.97 -7.09 -9.37
CA LEU A 12 -10.98 -6.17 -10.48
C LEU A 12 -10.48 -6.86 -11.75
N SER A 13 -10.92 -6.40 -12.91
CA SER A 13 -10.38 -6.91 -14.19
C SER A 13 -8.91 -6.55 -14.38
N LYS A 14 -8.45 -5.47 -13.75
CA LYS A 14 -7.08 -4.97 -13.81
C LYS A 14 -6.69 -4.31 -12.49
N VAL A 15 -5.41 -4.37 -12.18
CA VAL A 15 -4.78 -3.75 -11.01
C VAL A 15 -3.71 -2.79 -11.50
N ILE A 16 -3.66 -1.61 -10.89
CA ILE A 16 -2.60 -0.63 -11.14
C ILE A 16 -1.70 -0.60 -9.92
N CYS A 17 -0.41 -0.87 -10.13
CA CYS A 17 0.56 -0.83 -9.05
C CYS A 17 0.70 0.61 -8.50
N PRO A 18 0.55 0.84 -7.18
CA PRO A 18 0.71 2.17 -6.59
C PRO A 18 2.13 2.71 -6.70
N HIS A 19 3.12 1.82 -6.84
CA HIS A 19 4.53 2.16 -6.81
C HIS A 19 5.10 2.51 -8.18
N CYS A 20 4.82 1.68 -9.18
CA CYS A 20 5.40 1.83 -10.53
C CYS A 20 4.36 2.09 -11.63
N TRP A 21 3.07 2.16 -11.28
CA TRP A 21 1.96 2.43 -12.20
C TRP A 21 1.78 1.40 -13.31
N HIS A 22 2.46 0.25 -13.20
CA HIS A 22 2.25 -0.87 -14.09
C HIS A 22 0.83 -1.41 -13.92
N GLU A 23 0.14 -1.60 -15.05
CA GLU A 23 -1.20 -2.16 -15.13
C GLU A 23 -1.09 -3.64 -15.52
N PHE A 24 -1.71 -4.51 -14.75
CA PHE A 24 -1.66 -5.96 -14.93
C PHE A 24 -2.98 -6.63 -14.51
N VAL A 25 -3.21 -7.86 -14.95
CA VAL A 25 -4.37 -8.66 -14.52
C VAL A 25 -4.06 -9.34 -13.17
N PRO A 26 -5.04 -9.52 -12.26
CA PRO A 26 -4.78 -10.10 -10.94
C PRO A 26 -4.05 -11.46 -10.94
N GLU A 27 -4.25 -12.27 -11.97
CA GLU A 27 -3.60 -13.57 -12.13
C GLU A 27 -2.09 -13.50 -12.37
N ASP A 28 -1.58 -12.36 -12.86
CA ASP A 28 -0.15 -12.14 -13.05
C ASP A 28 0.57 -11.73 -11.75
N SER A 29 -0.17 -11.58 -10.64
CA SER A 29 0.43 -11.17 -9.37
C SER A 29 1.43 -12.18 -8.84
N LEU A 30 2.58 -11.65 -8.45
CA LEU A 30 3.53 -12.40 -7.66
C LEU A 30 3.06 -12.49 -6.21
N TRP A 31 3.42 -13.57 -5.54
CA TRP A 31 3.23 -13.76 -4.11
C TRP A 31 4.58 -13.75 -3.42
N ILE A 32 4.61 -13.23 -2.20
CA ILE A 32 5.84 -13.09 -1.42
C ILE A 32 5.95 -14.31 -0.51
N SER A 33 7.03 -15.06 -0.65
CA SER A 33 7.29 -16.22 0.20
C SER A 33 7.34 -15.84 1.68
N GLU A 34 6.82 -16.72 2.53
CA GLU A 34 6.88 -16.59 3.98
C GLU A 34 7.82 -17.61 4.63
N HIS A 35 8.33 -18.58 3.86
CA HIS A 35 9.35 -19.50 4.35
C HIS A 35 10.71 -18.79 4.49
N PRO A 36 11.40 -18.87 5.66
CA PRO A 36 12.65 -18.15 5.91
C PRO A 36 13.80 -18.46 4.95
N ASP A 37 13.84 -19.67 4.40
CA ASP A 37 14.90 -20.10 3.47
C ASP A 37 14.64 -19.70 2.01
N LEU A 38 13.41 -19.27 1.67
CA LEU A 38 13.04 -18.86 0.31
C LEU A 38 13.28 -17.37 0.15
N MET A 39 14.56 -17.04 -0.03
CA MET A 39 15.08 -15.68 -0.16
C MET A 39 15.71 -15.47 -1.53
N GLY A 40 15.75 -14.23 -1.97
CA GLY A 40 16.33 -13.81 -3.23
C GLY A 40 15.29 -13.29 -4.19
N ASP A 41 15.30 -11.96 -4.39
CA ASP A 41 14.49 -11.31 -5.39
C ASP A 41 15.36 -10.70 -6.51
N PRO A 42 15.06 -10.95 -7.79
CA PRO A 42 15.84 -10.38 -8.90
C PRO A 42 15.86 -8.84 -8.94
N LYS A 43 14.85 -8.17 -8.39
CA LYS A 43 14.70 -6.70 -8.44
C LYS A 43 15.04 -6.03 -7.12
N LEU A 44 14.71 -6.63 -5.99
CA LEU A 44 14.96 -6.06 -4.66
C LEU A 44 16.29 -6.53 -4.06
N GLY A 45 16.79 -7.71 -4.45
CA GLY A 45 18.07 -8.26 -4.00
C GLY A 45 17.92 -9.50 -3.12
N VAL A 46 19.07 -10.01 -2.66
CA VAL A 46 19.18 -11.31 -1.98
C VAL A 46 18.57 -11.36 -0.59
N GLU A 47 18.45 -10.19 0.06
CA GLU A 47 17.93 -10.05 1.42
C GLU A 47 16.39 -10.03 1.49
N PHE A 48 15.71 -10.06 0.34
CA PHE A 48 14.25 -10.05 0.28
C PHE A 48 13.72 -11.46 0.03
N ALA A 49 12.57 -11.77 0.61
CA ALA A 49 11.86 -13.01 0.33
C ALA A 49 11.62 -13.16 -1.18
N GLU A 50 11.74 -14.40 -1.65
CA GLU A 50 11.50 -14.77 -3.03
C GLU A 50 10.06 -14.43 -3.42
N ARG A 51 9.91 -13.92 -4.64
CA ARG A 51 8.61 -13.69 -5.26
C ARG A 51 8.35 -14.71 -6.33
N PHE A 52 7.18 -15.32 -6.28
CA PHE A 52 6.83 -16.42 -7.15
C PHE A 52 5.44 -16.23 -7.73
N LEU A 53 5.24 -16.72 -8.95
CA LEU A 53 3.91 -16.87 -9.53
C LEU A 53 3.30 -18.18 -8.98
N PRO A 54 2.14 -18.14 -8.30
CA PRO A 54 1.59 -19.31 -7.64
C PRO A 54 1.05 -20.33 -8.65
N SER A 55 1.32 -21.60 -8.38
CA SER A 55 0.69 -22.73 -9.09
C SER A 55 -0.28 -23.51 -8.20
N ARG A 56 -0.32 -23.18 -6.91
CA ARG A 56 -1.07 -23.89 -5.87
C ARG A 56 -1.61 -22.88 -4.87
N PHE A 57 -2.80 -23.16 -4.37
CA PHE A 57 -3.49 -22.32 -3.39
C PHE A 57 -4.09 -23.18 -2.27
N SER A 58 -4.22 -22.61 -1.09
CA SER A 58 -5.03 -23.16 -0.01
C SER A 58 -6.53 -22.91 -0.26
N ILE A 59 -7.38 -23.51 0.57
CA ILE A 59 -8.84 -23.36 0.46
C ILE A 59 -9.28 -21.91 0.68
N GLU A 60 -8.54 -21.15 1.48
CA GLU A 60 -8.76 -19.74 1.76
C GLU A 60 -8.22 -18.82 0.66
N GLY A 61 -7.63 -19.38 -0.40
CA GLY A 61 -7.11 -18.64 -1.55
C GLY A 61 -5.70 -18.06 -1.35
N ASP A 62 -4.95 -18.51 -0.33
CA ASP A 62 -3.56 -18.10 -0.13
C ASP A 62 -2.63 -18.95 -1.00
N ALA A 63 -1.64 -18.32 -1.64
CA ALA A 63 -0.66 -19.06 -2.43
C ALA A 63 0.17 -19.99 -1.56
N ILE A 64 0.57 -21.12 -2.12
CA ILE A 64 1.47 -22.07 -1.45
C ILE A 64 2.85 -21.96 -2.11
N ASP A 65 3.86 -21.61 -1.33
CA ASP A 65 5.23 -21.49 -1.81
C ASP A 65 5.90 -22.87 -2.05
N ALA A 66 7.13 -22.86 -2.56
CA ALA A 66 7.87 -24.08 -2.89
C ALA A 66 8.18 -24.96 -1.67
N ALA A 67 8.21 -24.39 -0.46
CA ALA A 67 8.43 -25.08 0.79
C ALA A 67 7.11 -25.56 1.45
N GLY A 68 5.96 -25.22 0.86
CA GLY A 68 4.63 -25.60 1.33
C GLY A 68 4.02 -24.64 2.35
N TYR A 69 4.61 -23.47 2.57
CA TYR A 69 4.08 -22.44 3.45
C TYR A 69 3.01 -21.61 2.72
N ARG A 70 2.06 -21.08 3.51
CA ARG A 70 1.02 -20.18 2.98
C ARG A 70 1.63 -18.78 2.88
N ALA A 71 1.70 -18.25 1.67
CA ALA A 71 2.01 -16.86 1.42
C ALA A 71 0.69 -16.07 1.41
N THR A 72 0.62 -14.99 2.19
CA THR A 72 -0.58 -14.14 2.30
C THR A 72 -0.41 -12.79 1.60
N ARG A 73 0.85 -12.40 1.34
CA ARG A 73 1.23 -11.11 0.76
C ARG A 73 1.45 -11.22 -0.75
N MET A 74 1.07 -10.17 -1.46
CA MET A 74 1.14 -10.08 -2.92
C MET A 74 2.06 -8.94 -3.37
N ALA A 75 2.64 -9.07 -4.56
CA ALA A 75 3.60 -8.15 -5.11
C ALA A 75 3.34 -7.86 -6.60
N CYS A 76 3.79 -6.69 -7.04
CA CYS A 76 3.73 -6.29 -8.43
C CYS A 76 4.60 -7.21 -9.31
N PRO A 77 4.10 -7.73 -10.45
CA PRO A 77 4.93 -8.48 -11.39
C PRO A 77 6.01 -7.62 -12.06
N SER A 78 5.81 -6.30 -12.07
CA SER A 78 6.79 -5.35 -12.62
C SER A 78 7.78 -4.87 -11.58
N CYS A 79 7.39 -4.18 -10.51
CA CYS A 79 8.39 -3.64 -9.58
C CYS A 79 8.72 -4.55 -8.39
N HIS A 80 8.01 -5.67 -8.22
CA HIS A 80 8.16 -6.58 -7.07
C HIS A 80 7.80 -5.95 -5.71
N LEU A 81 7.43 -4.68 -5.62
CA LEU A 81 6.98 -4.11 -4.35
C LEU A 81 5.62 -4.68 -3.94
N GLU A 82 5.44 -4.79 -2.63
CA GLU A 82 4.22 -5.32 -2.02
C GLU A 82 3.01 -4.47 -2.40
N ILE A 83 1.91 -5.11 -2.78
CA ILE A 83 0.65 -4.46 -3.11
C ILE A 83 -0.40 -4.93 -2.11
N ALA A 84 -1.00 -3.97 -1.42
CA ALA A 84 -2.10 -4.18 -0.51
C ALA A 84 -3.23 -4.97 -1.18
N ARG A 85 -3.70 -6.05 -0.54
CA ARG A 85 -4.81 -6.88 -1.05
C ARG A 85 -6.06 -6.09 -1.46
N PRO A 86 -6.49 -5.04 -0.74
CA PRO A 86 -7.67 -4.28 -1.15
C PRO A 86 -7.58 -3.66 -2.54
N LEU A 87 -6.38 -3.37 -3.05
CA LEU A 87 -6.18 -2.82 -4.41
C LEU A 87 -6.58 -3.81 -5.52
N TYR A 88 -6.82 -5.07 -5.18
CA TYR A 88 -7.31 -6.09 -6.10
C TYR A 88 -8.83 -6.15 -6.19
N GLN A 89 -9.54 -5.50 -5.28
CA GLN A 89 -11.00 -5.56 -5.17
C GLN A 89 -11.64 -4.16 -5.23
N LEU A 90 -10.89 -3.13 -4.85
CA LEU A 90 -11.36 -1.75 -4.76
C LEU A 90 -10.67 -0.90 -5.82
N PRO A 91 -11.43 -0.20 -6.71
CA PRO A 91 -10.85 0.74 -7.65
C PRO A 91 -10.02 1.80 -6.92
N ALA A 92 -8.74 1.91 -7.29
CA ALA A 92 -7.81 2.86 -6.69
C ALA A 92 -7.85 4.21 -7.41
N LEU A 93 -7.65 5.28 -6.65
CA LEU A 93 -7.50 6.63 -7.17
C LEU A 93 -6.17 7.22 -6.70
N PHE A 94 -5.27 7.46 -7.65
CA PHE A 94 -3.92 7.93 -7.38
C PHE A 94 -3.84 9.45 -7.45
N TYR A 95 -3.26 10.06 -6.43
CA TYR A 95 -2.99 11.49 -6.38
C TYR A 95 -1.53 11.74 -6.01
N SER A 96 -0.88 12.65 -6.74
CA SER A 96 0.49 13.05 -6.45
C SER A 96 0.51 14.47 -5.87
N ILE A 97 1.20 14.64 -4.74
CA ILE A 97 1.40 15.95 -4.12
C ILE A 97 2.80 16.45 -4.47
N LEU A 98 2.86 17.43 -5.36
CA LEU A 98 4.10 18.02 -5.84
C LEU A 98 4.41 19.33 -5.11
N GLY A 99 5.68 19.56 -4.83
CA GLY A 99 6.13 20.80 -4.19
C GLY A 99 7.59 20.73 -3.76
N ALA A 100 8.20 21.89 -3.57
CA ALA A 100 9.60 21.99 -3.14
C ALA A 100 9.84 21.24 -1.80
N PRO A 101 11.07 20.78 -1.52
CA PRO A 101 11.43 20.29 -0.20
C PRO A 101 11.02 21.29 0.89
N ALA A 102 10.51 20.78 2.02
CA ALA A 102 10.06 21.58 3.16
C ALA A 102 8.88 22.56 2.90
N CYS A 103 8.13 22.44 1.80
CA CYS A 103 6.94 23.28 1.57
C CYS A 103 5.66 22.80 2.28
N GLY A 104 5.78 21.92 3.28
CA GLY A 104 4.63 21.45 4.08
C GLY A 104 3.77 20.35 3.46
N LYS A 105 4.27 19.58 2.47
CA LYS A 105 3.51 18.48 1.83
C LYS A 105 2.95 17.46 2.84
N SER A 106 3.77 17.02 3.80
CA SER A 106 3.35 16.07 4.82
C SER A 106 2.29 16.66 5.76
N TYR A 107 2.41 17.93 6.11
CA TYR A 107 1.39 18.65 6.88
C TYR A 107 0.07 18.73 6.12
N PHE A 108 0.13 19.09 4.84
CA PHE A 108 -1.04 19.15 3.97
C PHE A 108 -1.71 17.78 3.85
N LEU A 109 -0.96 16.72 3.57
CA LEU A 109 -1.50 15.36 3.43
C LEU A 109 -2.18 14.89 4.71
N ALA A 110 -1.53 15.03 5.87
CA ALA A 110 -2.11 14.65 7.16
C ALA A 110 -3.37 15.47 7.50
N SER A 111 -3.31 16.80 7.32
CA SER A 111 -4.46 17.68 7.54
C SER A 111 -5.63 17.36 6.62
N MET A 112 -5.35 17.09 5.34
CA MET A 112 -6.34 16.73 4.33
C MET A 112 -7.01 15.41 4.72
N THR A 113 -6.24 14.35 4.98
CA THR A 113 -6.79 13.04 5.34
C THR A 113 -7.63 13.11 6.60
N TRP A 114 -7.12 13.73 7.67
CA TRP A 114 -7.86 13.98 8.91
C TRP A 114 -9.19 14.70 8.65
N LYS A 115 -9.16 15.77 7.84
CA LYS A 115 -10.36 16.54 7.55
C LYS A 115 -11.35 15.81 6.66
N LEU A 116 -10.87 15.02 5.70
CA LEU A 116 -11.71 14.20 4.82
C LEU A 116 -12.49 13.15 5.63
N ARG A 117 -11.86 12.46 6.59
CA ARG A 117 -12.55 11.48 7.45
C ARG A 117 -13.70 12.09 8.25
N GLN A 118 -13.65 13.38 8.58
CA GLN A 118 -14.73 14.09 9.27
C GLN A 118 -15.78 14.68 8.32
N THR A 119 -15.34 15.16 7.16
CA THR A 119 -16.18 15.94 6.24
C THR A 119 -16.98 15.03 5.30
N LEU A 120 -16.38 13.95 4.80
CA LEU A 120 -17.04 13.04 3.87
C LEU A 120 -18.31 12.38 4.45
N PRO A 121 -18.31 11.87 5.70
CA PRO A 121 -19.52 11.27 6.25
C PRO A 121 -20.62 12.30 6.50
N THR A 122 -20.25 13.51 6.92
CA THR A 122 -21.20 14.55 7.35
C THR A 122 -21.80 15.34 6.20
N ARG A 123 -21.06 15.51 5.09
CA ARG A 123 -21.48 16.32 3.94
C ARG A 123 -21.86 15.50 2.71
N PHE A 124 -21.33 14.29 2.58
CA PHE A 124 -21.47 13.48 1.36
C PHE A 124 -21.98 12.07 1.62
N ALA A 125 -22.23 11.68 2.89
CA ALA A 125 -22.61 10.33 3.28
C ALA A 125 -21.62 9.24 2.77
N VAL A 126 -20.34 9.60 2.64
CA VAL A 126 -19.27 8.69 2.23
C VAL A 126 -18.36 8.43 3.44
N ALA A 127 -18.16 7.16 3.78
CA ALA A 127 -17.18 6.77 4.78
C ALA A 127 -15.79 6.67 4.14
N MET A 128 -14.77 7.17 4.83
CA MET A 128 -13.37 6.99 4.46
C MET A 128 -12.74 6.06 5.49
N ASN A 129 -12.42 4.85 5.05
CA ASN A 129 -11.80 3.82 5.87
C ASN A 129 -10.37 3.58 5.42
N ASP A 130 -9.50 3.20 6.36
CA ASP A 130 -8.17 2.73 6.01
C ASP A 130 -8.23 1.28 5.52
N ALA A 131 -7.76 1.06 4.29
CA ALA A 131 -7.70 -0.25 3.68
C ALA A 131 -6.40 -1.00 4.03
N ASP A 132 -5.33 -0.28 4.39
CA ASP A 132 -4.03 -0.86 4.72
C ASP A 132 -3.31 0.00 5.78
N ALA A 133 -3.51 -0.38 7.04
CA ALA A 133 -2.93 0.32 8.18
C ALA A 133 -1.40 0.25 8.21
N GLN A 134 -0.79 -0.77 7.62
CA GLN A 134 0.67 -0.91 7.60
C GLN A 134 1.26 0.07 6.58
N ALA A 135 0.71 0.12 5.37
CA ALA A 135 1.10 1.07 4.34
C ALA A 135 0.87 2.53 4.81
N ASN A 136 -0.22 2.77 5.55
CA ASN A 136 -0.59 4.11 6.02
C ASN A 136 -0.04 4.48 7.41
N ALA A 137 0.80 3.64 8.02
CA ALA A 137 1.29 3.85 9.39
C ALA A 137 1.96 5.22 9.61
N ARG A 138 2.74 5.71 8.63
CA ARG A 138 3.37 7.03 8.72
C ARG A 138 2.36 8.17 8.68
N LEU A 139 1.31 8.03 7.87
CA LEU A 139 0.24 9.02 7.81
C LEU A 139 -0.50 9.08 9.16
N HIS A 140 -0.74 7.93 9.79
CA HIS A 140 -1.30 7.88 11.14
C HIS A 140 -0.40 8.56 12.17
N GLN A 141 0.91 8.28 12.13
CA GLN A 141 1.87 8.94 13.01
C GLN A 141 1.86 10.47 12.84
N TYR A 142 1.74 10.97 11.59
CA TYR A 142 1.63 12.40 11.33
C TYR A 142 0.34 13.02 11.86
N GLU A 143 -0.77 12.31 11.77
CA GLU A 143 -2.06 12.74 12.31
C GLU A 143 -2.05 12.74 13.84
N GLU A 144 -1.51 11.70 14.47
CA GLU A 144 -1.34 11.62 15.93
C GLU A 144 -0.51 12.80 16.46
N GLN A 145 0.63 13.07 15.81
CA GLN A 145 1.50 14.19 16.17
C GLN A 145 0.80 15.55 16.03
N GLN A 146 0.00 15.76 14.98
CA GLN A 146 -0.62 17.06 14.73
C GLN A 146 -1.91 17.29 15.51
N PHE A 147 -2.76 16.27 15.65
CA PHE A 147 -4.14 16.44 16.10
C PHE A 147 -4.45 15.76 17.42
N LEU A 148 -3.60 14.85 17.89
CA LEU A 148 -3.77 14.12 19.16
C LEU A 148 -2.67 14.47 20.18
N ASN A 149 -1.99 15.61 20.00
CA ASN A 149 -1.04 16.11 21.00
C ASN A 149 -1.77 16.48 22.30
N PRO A 150 -1.38 15.93 23.47
CA PRO A 150 -1.95 16.30 24.76
C PRO A 150 -1.74 17.77 25.16
N ASP A 151 -0.75 18.46 24.57
CA ASP A 151 -0.53 19.90 24.73
C ASP A 151 -0.89 20.65 23.43
N PRO A 152 -2.08 21.27 23.34
CA PRO A 152 -2.56 21.92 22.12
C PRO A 152 -1.75 23.13 21.67
N ASP A 153 -1.04 23.79 22.59
CA ASP A 153 -0.26 25.00 22.31
C ASP A 153 1.20 24.65 21.93
N GLN A 154 1.62 23.40 22.12
CA GLN A 154 2.95 22.94 21.76
C GLN A 154 3.06 22.78 20.24
N LEU A 155 3.99 23.52 19.64
CA LEU A 155 4.33 23.36 18.23
C LEU A 155 4.94 21.98 17.98
N VAL A 156 4.31 21.22 17.07
CA VAL A 156 4.79 19.90 16.66
C VAL A 156 5.45 19.96 15.28
N SER A 157 6.65 19.40 15.21
CA SER A 157 7.41 19.29 13.96
C SER A 157 7.24 17.89 13.39
N LEU A 158 6.59 17.77 12.23
CA LEU A 158 6.63 16.51 11.47
C LEU A 158 8.05 16.31 10.94
N ALA A 159 8.57 15.08 11.11
CA ALA A 159 9.86 14.71 10.54
C ALA A 159 9.87 14.96 9.02
N LYS A 160 10.99 15.48 8.52
CA LYS A 160 11.16 15.70 7.08
C LYS A 160 11.11 14.35 6.36
N THR A 161 10.49 14.33 5.18
CA THR A 161 10.68 13.23 4.23
C THR A 161 12.15 13.26 3.78
N GLU A 162 13.00 12.44 4.40
CA GLU A 162 14.41 12.31 4.03
C GLU A 162 14.53 11.64 2.66
N THR A 163 15.48 12.04 1.83
CA THR A 163 15.70 11.49 0.47
C THR A 163 16.39 10.12 0.48
N GLN A 164 16.82 9.64 1.64
CA GLN A 164 17.33 8.28 1.89
C GLN A 164 16.75 7.83 3.23
N GLY A 165 16.19 6.63 3.27
CA GLY A 165 15.54 6.05 4.44
C GLY A 165 14.25 5.32 4.08
N ASP A 166 13.61 4.71 5.07
CA ASP A 166 12.35 3.94 5.10
C ASP A 166 11.15 4.39 4.23
N LEU A 167 11.24 5.52 3.52
CA LEU A 167 10.21 6.03 2.59
C LEU A 167 10.46 5.64 1.13
N TYR A 168 11.65 5.14 0.81
CA TYR A 168 12.04 4.82 -0.56
C TYR A 168 12.40 3.34 -0.63
N ASP A 169 11.55 2.59 -1.31
CA ASP A 169 11.91 1.26 -1.75
C ASP A 169 12.83 1.38 -2.97
N GLN A 170 14.02 0.78 -2.91
CA GLN A 170 14.92 0.72 -4.04
C GLN A 170 14.62 -0.53 -4.86
N VAL A 171 14.34 -0.34 -6.15
CA VAL A 171 14.03 -1.42 -7.09
C VAL A 171 14.98 -1.35 -8.28
N LYS A 172 15.57 -2.48 -8.64
CA LYS A 172 16.31 -2.60 -9.90
C LYS A 172 15.34 -2.80 -11.06
N MET A 173 15.25 -1.80 -11.93
CA MET A 173 14.48 -1.83 -13.17
C MET A 173 15.42 -1.75 -14.38
N GLY A 174 15.94 -2.91 -14.81
CA GLY A 174 16.93 -2.98 -15.90
C GLY A 174 18.28 -2.41 -15.48
N GLU A 175 18.85 -1.48 -16.27
CA GLU A 175 20.11 -0.79 -15.93
C GLU A 175 19.93 0.40 -14.97
N HIS A 176 18.69 0.70 -14.56
CA HIS A 176 18.38 1.82 -13.68
C HIS A 176 17.87 1.32 -12.33
N SER A 177 18.50 1.78 -11.25
CA SER A 177 17.91 1.72 -9.91
C SER A 177 16.93 2.87 -9.75
N VAL A 178 15.68 2.56 -9.39
CA VAL A 178 14.63 3.55 -9.10
C VAL A 178 14.27 3.47 -7.63
#